data_AF-A0A7V9M4S2-F1
#
_entry.id   AF-A0A7V9M4S2-F1
#
_cell.length_a   1.000
_cell.length_b   1.000
_cell.length_c   1.000
_cell.angle_alpha   90.00
_cell.angle_beta   90.00
_cell.angle_gamma   90.00
#
_symmetry.space_group_name_H-M   'P 1'
#
loop_
_entity.id
_entity.type
_entity.pdbx_description
1 polymer ?
#
loop_
_entity_poly.entity_id
_entity_poly.type
_entity_poly.pdbx_seq_one_letter_code
_entity_poly.pdbx_strand_id
1 'polypeptide(L)'
;MDRPPAILLMVVAGGLIALQAPINAMLGRSVGTFAAASVSFAIGTLALVAITVLIGGGFGDLGQAGSLSWYYLTGGVLGAVYVTSALATVATLGAGGVTAAT
;
A
#
# COMPACT_ATOMS: atom_id res chain seq x y z
N MET A 1 -15.08 11.53 12.05
CA MET A 1 -15.73 10.64 11.07
C MET A 1 -16.55 9.63 11.85
N ASP A 2 -17.82 9.45 11.48
CA ASP A 2 -18.72 8.54 12.18
C ASP A 2 -18.52 7.09 11.74
N ARG A 3 -19.08 6.13 12.51
CA ARG A 3 -18.92 4.69 12.25
C ARG A 3 -19.35 4.26 10.84
N PRO A 4 -20.50 4.68 10.29
CA PRO A 4 -20.93 4.19 8.98
C PRO A 4 -20.02 4.60 7.81
N PRO A 5 -19.58 5.87 7.68
CA PRO A 5 -18.59 6.26 6.67
C PRO A 5 -17.26 5.52 6.81
N ALA A 6 -16.78 5.30 8.04
CA ALA A 6 -15.56 4.54 8.27
C ALA A 6 -15.67 3.09 7.77
N ILE A 7 -16.79 2.42 8.05
CA ILE A 7 -17.06 1.07 7.55
C ILE A 7 -17.08 1.04 6.03
N LEU A 8 -17.78 2.00 5.40
CA LEU A 8 -17.85 2.08 3.94
C LEU A 8 -16.47 2.27 3.31
N LEU A 9 -15.64 3.17 3.87
CA LEU A 9 -14.27 3.38 3.41
C LEU A 9 -13.43 2.11 3.52
N MET A 10 -13.56 1.36 4.63
CA MET A 10 -12.82 0.11 4.81
C MET A 10 -13.28 -1.00 3.86
N VAL A 11 -14.58 -1.09 3.56
CA VAL A 11 -15.11 -2.03 2.55
C VAL A 11 -14.54 -1.71 1.17
N VAL A 12 -14.55 -0.43 0.78
CA VAL A 12 -13.97 0.02 -0.48
C VAL A 12 -12.46 -0.26 -0.53
N ALA A 13 -11.73 0.05 0.55
CA ALA A 13 -10.31 -0.22 0.66
C ALA A 13 -10.00 -1.72 0.51
N GLY A 14 -10.77 -2.60 1.16
CA GLY A 14 -10.64 -4.05 1.01
C GLY A 14 -10.84 -4.51 -0.44
N GLY A 15 -11.84 -3.95 -1.14
CA GLY A 15 -12.06 -4.22 -2.57
C GLY A 15 -10.88 -3.77 -3.45
N LEU A 16 -10.30 -2.60 -3.17
CA LEU A 16 -9.13 -2.09 -3.88
C LEU A 16 -7.89 -2.97 -3.66
N ILE A 17 -7.68 -3.46 -2.43
CA ILE A 17 -6.59 -4.40 -2.11
C ILE A 17 -6.76 -5.72 -2.89
N ALA A 18 -7.99 -6.24 -2.98
CA ALA A 18 -8.26 -7.45 -3.77
C ALA A 18 -7.95 -7.26 -5.26
N LEU A 19 -8.19 -6.06 -5.81
CA LEU A 19 -7.84 -5.70 -7.20
C LEU A 19 -6.34 -5.47 -7.40
N GLN A 20 -5.60 -5.06 -6.36
CA GLN A 20 -4.17 -4.80 -6.44
C GLN A 20 -3.37 -6.06 -6.82
N ALA A 21 -3.74 -7.21 -6.26
CA ALA A 21 -3.06 -8.49 -6.50
C ALA A 21 -2.99 -8.88 -8.00
N PRO A 22 -4.11 -8.97 -8.76
CA PRO A 22 -4.06 -9.29 -10.19
C PRO A 22 -3.40 -8.18 -11.04
N ILE A 23 -3.59 -6.90 -10.70
CA ILE A 23 -2.95 -5.78 -11.43
C ILE A 23 -1.42 -5.88 -11.31
N ASN A 24 -0.91 -6.05 -10.10
CA ASN A 24 0.52 -6.15 -9.88
C ASN A 24 1.10 -7.48 -10.40
N ALA A 25 0.31 -8.56 -10.45
CA ALA A 25 0.73 -9.81 -11.10
C ALA A 25 0.93 -9.62 -12.62
N MET A 26 0.03 -8.89 -13.28
CA MET A 26 0.18 -8.54 -14.70
C MET A 26 1.40 -7.64 -14.94
N LEU A 27 1.63 -6.65 -14.09
CA LEU A 27 2.84 -5.83 -14.13
C LEU A 27 4.10 -6.68 -13.91
N GLY A 28 4.08 -7.57 -12.91
CA GLY A 28 5.17 -8.49 -12.59
C GLY A 28 5.54 -9.44 -13.72
N ARG A 29 4.57 -9.88 -14.52
CA ARG A 29 4.83 -10.66 -15.75
C ARG A 29 5.55 -9.85 -16.83
N SER A 30 5.39 -8.53 -16.83
CA SER A 30 5.93 -7.64 -17.87
C SER A 30 7.34 -7.15 -17.52
N VAL A 31 7.58 -6.81 -16.26
CA VAL A 31 8.85 -6.18 -15.82
C VAL A 31 9.60 -6.94 -14.71
N GLY A 32 9.07 -8.08 -14.26
CA GLY A 32 9.60 -8.85 -13.13
C GLY A 32 9.00 -8.43 -11.78
N THR A 33 8.97 -9.37 -10.83
CA THR A 33 8.29 -9.21 -9.53
C THR A 33 8.78 -8.00 -8.72
N PHE A 34 10.10 -7.85 -8.57
CA PHE A 34 10.67 -6.76 -7.77
C PHE A 34 10.47 -5.40 -8.44
N ALA A 35 10.64 -5.30 -9.76
CA ALA A 35 10.40 -4.06 -10.49
C ALA A 35 8.92 -3.65 -10.41
N ALA A 36 7.99 -4.60 -10.55
CA ALA A 36 6.57 -4.33 -10.39
C ALA A 36 6.24 -3.85 -8.98
N ALA A 37 6.79 -4.49 -7.94
CA ALA A 37 6.62 -4.05 -6.56
C ALA A 37 7.13 -2.60 -6.37
N SER A 38 8.35 -2.29 -6.85
CA SER A 38 8.94 -0.95 -6.76
C SER A 38 8.11 0.10 -7.50
N VAL A 39 7.65 -0.20 -8.71
CA VAL A 39 6.81 0.73 -9.50
C VAL A 39 5.48 0.98 -8.81
N SER A 40 4.78 -0.06 -8.35
CA SER A 40 3.51 0.09 -7.63
C SER A 40 3.68 0.90 -6.35
N PHE A 41 4.76 0.67 -5.60
CA PHE A 41 5.05 1.42 -4.37
C PHE A 41 5.42 2.89 -4.65
N ALA A 42 6.14 3.16 -5.74
CA ALA A 42 6.46 4.52 -6.17
C ALA A 42 5.20 5.30 -6.55
N ILE A 43 4.31 4.70 -7.35
CA ILE A 43 3.02 5.31 -7.72
C ILE A 43 2.16 5.55 -6.48
N GLY A 44 2.07 4.56 -5.58
CA GLY A 44 1.35 4.70 -4.31
C GLY A 44 1.91 5.83 -3.44
N THR A 45 3.24 5.96 -3.37
CA THR A 45 3.90 7.04 -2.64
C THR A 45 3.60 8.41 -3.26
N LEU A 46 3.63 8.53 -4.59
CA LEU A 46 3.26 9.77 -5.28
C LEU A 46 1.79 10.15 -5.01
N ALA A 47 0.88 9.17 -4.99
CA ALA A 47 -0.52 9.40 -4.63
C ALA A 47 -0.66 9.89 -3.18
N LEU A 48 0.06 9.29 -2.23
CA LEU A 48 0.08 9.74 -0.84
C LEU A 48 0.64 11.17 -0.70
N VAL A 49 1.74 11.48 -1.39
CA VAL A 49 2.31 12.84 -1.42
C VAL A 49 1.29 13.84 -1.95
N ALA A 50 0.59 13.52 -3.05
CA ALA A 50 -0.45 14.38 -3.60
C ALA A 50 -1.60 14.58 -2.60
N ILE A 51 -2.06 13.52 -1.93
CA ILE A 51 -3.09 13.61 -0.88
C ILE A 51 -2.61 14.50 0.27
N THR A 52 -1.37 14.34 0.74
CA THR A 52 -0.81 15.17 1.81
C THR A 52 -0.79 16.64 1.43
N VAL A 53 -0.38 16.97 0.20
CA VAL A 53 -0.30 18.36 -0.27
C VAL A 53 -1.69 18.96 -0.51
N LEU A 54 -2.60 18.22 -1.16
CA LEU A 54 -3.89 18.75 -1.61
C LEU A 54 -4.97 18.73 -0.51
N ILE A 55 -4.91 17.76 0.39
CA ILE A 55 -5.96 17.50 1.39
C ILE A 55 -5.39 17.63 2.81
N GLY A 56 -4.16 17.15 3.03
CA GLY A 56 -3.54 17.04 4.36
C GLY A 56 -2.90 18.33 4.90
N GLY A 57 -2.95 19.45 4.17
CA GLY A 57 -2.32 20.71 4.60
C GLY A 57 -0.81 20.78 4.35
N GLY A 58 -0.24 19.84 3.59
CA GLY A 58 1.18 19.78 3.25
C GLY A 58 2.03 19.09 4.31
N PHE A 59 3.35 19.30 4.22
CA PHE A 59 4.36 18.60 5.03
C PHE A 59 4.89 19.44 6.20
N GLY A 60 4.18 20.49 6.61
CA GLY A 60 4.65 21.45 7.62
C GLY A 60 5.08 20.80 8.95
N ASP A 61 4.38 19.75 9.35
CA ASP A 61 4.66 19.02 10.60
C ASP A 61 5.68 17.88 10.47
N LEU A 62 6.28 17.64 9.29
CA LEU A 62 7.31 16.60 9.13
C LEU A 62 8.52 16.82 10.05
N GLY A 63 8.78 18.07 10.47
CA GLY A 63 9.84 18.37 11.45
C GLY A 63 9.64 17.64 12.78
N GLN A 64 8.39 17.31 13.16
CA GLN A 64 8.09 16.55 14.36
C GLN A 64 8.50 15.07 14.23
N ALA A 65 8.57 14.52 13.00
CA ALA A 65 8.96 13.14 12.78
C ALA A 65 10.42 12.86 13.20
N GLY A 66 11.29 13.89 13.16
CA GLY A 66 12.67 13.78 13.65
C GLY A 66 12.79 13.59 15.17
N SER A 67 11.72 13.87 15.93
CA SER A 67 11.66 13.66 17.38
C SER A 67 11.10 12.28 17.78
N LEU A 68 10.56 11.54 16.82
CA LEU A 68 10.01 10.20 17.06
C LEU A 68 11.11 9.15 17.05
N SER A 69 10.92 8.10 17.85
CA SER A 69 11.80 6.94 17.82
C SER A 69 11.88 6.34 16.41
N TRP A 70 13.08 5.98 15.97
CA TRP A 70 13.36 5.52 14.60
C TRP A 70 12.47 4.37 14.13
N TYR A 71 12.00 3.50 15.05
CA TYR A 71 11.16 2.36 14.68
C TYR A 71 9.80 2.77 14.11
N TYR A 72 9.29 3.98 14.39
CA TYR A 72 8.06 4.48 13.75
C TYR A 72 8.21 4.68 12.25
N LEU A 73 9.43 4.84 11.75
CA LEU A 73 9.73 4.95 10.32
C LEU A 73 9.77 3.58 9.61
N THR A 74 9.73 2.47 10.36
CA THR A 74 9.80 1.11 9.78
C THR A 74 8.51 0.69 9.08
N GLY A 75 7.41 1.44 9.23
CA GLY A 75 6.14 1.14 8.58
C GLY A 75 6.26 0.97 7.06
N GLY A 76 7.12 1.76 6.41
CA GLY A 76 7.42 1.61 4.97
C GLY A 76 8.10 0.27 4.64
N VAL A 77 9.00 -0.20 5.49
CA VAL A 77 9.68 -1.50 5.33
C VAL A 77 8.67 -2.64 5.50
N LEU A 78 7.80 -2.57 6.52
CA LEU A 78 6.75 -3.55 6.73
C LEU A 78 5.80 -3.64 5.52
N GLY A 79 5.42 -2.49 4.95
CA GLY A 79 4.63 -2.42 3.73
C GLY A 79 5.33 -3.03 2.51
N ALA A 80 6.63 -2.79 2.33
CA ALA A 80 7.40 -3.38 1.24
C ALA A 80 7.49 -4.91 1.35
N VAL A 81 7.69 -5.44 2.57
CA VAL A 81 7.67 -6.89 2.84
C VAL A 81 6.31 -7.48 2.52
N TYR A 82 5.23 -6.83 2.96
CA TYR A 82 3.85 -7.24 2.65
C TYR A 82 3.60 -7.33 1.14
N VAL A 83 3.87 -6.25 0.39
CA VAL A 83 3.60 -6.20 -1.05
C VAL A 83 4.43 -7.23 -1.80
N THR A 84 5.71 -7.39 -1.46
CA THR A 84 6.58 -8.39 -2.09
C THR A 84 6.08 -9.82 -1.82
N SER A 85 5.65 -10.10 -0.59
CA SER A 85 5.11 -11.41 -0.20
C SER A 85 3.79 -11.71 -0.91
N ALA A 86 2.90 -10.73 -0.98
CA ALA A 86 1.65 -10.82 -1.74
C ALA A 86 1.91 -11.15 -3.22
N LEU A 87 2.90 -10.49 -3.85
CA LEU A 87 3.25 -10.75 -5.25
C LEU A 87 3.91 -12.10 -5.50
N ALA A 88 4.76 -12.54 -4.57
CA ALA A 88 5.38 -13.85 -4.66
C ALA A 88 4.35 -14.99 -4.53
N THR A 89 3.29 -14.77 -3.75
CA THR A 89 2.31 -15.82 -3.41
C THR A 89 1.02 -15.77 -4.22
N VAL A 90 0.73 -14.66 -4.92
CA VAL A 90 -0.53 -14.50 -5.70
C VAL A 90 -0.67 -15.55 -6.80
N ALA A 91 0.43 -16.02 -7.39
CA ALA A 91 0.39 -17.07 -8.40
C ALA A 91 -0.05 -18.44 -7.84
N THR A 92 0.16 -18.66 -6.54
CA THR A 92 -0.17 -19.92 -5.83
C THR A 92 -1.52 -19.83 -5.10
N LEU A 93 -1.76 -18.73 -4.39
CA LEU A 93 -2.95 -18.55 -3.54
C LEU A 93 -4.13 -17.90 -4.27
N GLY A 94 -3.86 -17.27 -5.43
CA GLY A 94 -4.81 -16.37 -6.08
C GLY A 94 -5.04 -15.08 -5.27
N ALA A 95 -5.72 -14.11 -5.87
CA ALA A 95 -5.99 -12.82 -5.23
C ALA A 95 -6.84 -12.96 -3.94
N GLY A 96 -7.84 -13.85 -3.96
CA GLY A 96 -8.70 -14.12 -2.80
C GLY A 96 -7.94 -14.78 -1.65
N GLY A 97 -7.04 -15.73 -1.94
CA GLY A 97 -6.24 -16.41 -0.91
C GLY A 97 -5.22 -15.48 -0.25
N VAL A 98 -4.57 -14.60 -1.02
CA VAL A 98 -3.67 -13.57 -0.46
C VAL A 98 -4.45 -12.62 0.46
N THR A 99 -5.63 -12.15 0.01
CA THR A 99 -6.46 -11.22 0.79
C THR A 99 -7.00 -11.85 2.07
N ALA A 100 -7.36 -13.14 2.06
CA ALA A 100 -7.86 -13.83 3.24
C ALA A 100 -6.76 -14.12 4.29
N ALA A 101 -5.50 -14.18 3.86
CA ALA A 101 -4.35 -14.48 4.72
C ALA A 101 -3.78 -13.24 5.44
N THR A 102 -4.32 -12.05 5.18
CA THR A 102 -3.79 -10.76 5.64
C THR A 102 -4.88 -9.88 6.20
#